data_AF-A0A193G9T7-F1
#
_entry.id   AF-A0A193G9T7-F1
#
_cell.length_a   1.000
_cell.length_b   1.000
_cell.length_c   1.000
_cell.angle_alpha   90.00
_cell.angle_beta   90.00
_cell.angle_gamma   90.00
#
_symmetry.space_group_name_H-M   'P 1'
#
loop_
_entity.id
_entity.type
_entity.pdbx_description
1 polymer ?
#
loop_
_entity_poly.entity_id
_entity_poly.type
_entity_poly.pdbx_seq_one_letter_code
_entity_poly.pdbx_strand_id
1 'polypeptide(L)' 'MPEVGQLQTAIRRWHEAHCAVMDFFERNDILDPEQYKSWMKLRDAEDDARMNAEELIDVVRADDS' A
#
# COMPACT_ATOMS: atom_id res chain seq x y z
N MET A 1 -5.21 -18.80 11.47
CA MET A 1 -6.20 -17.83 10.96
C MET A 1 -5.65 -16.44 11.24
N PRO A 2 -5.29 -15.66 10.21
CA PRO A 2 -5.09 -14.24 10.42
C PRO A 2 -6.40 -13.66 10.94
N GLU A 3 -6.36 -13.07 12.13
CA GLU A 3 -7.55 -12.48 12.73
C GLU A 3 -8.01 -11.31 11.86
N VAL A 4 -9.32 -11.08 11.75
CA VAL A 4 -9.91 -9.94 11.01
C VAL A 4 -9.21 -8.61 11.32
N GLY A 5 -8.68 -8.44 12.55
CA GLY A 5 -7.88 -7.27 12.93
C GLY A 5 -6.54 -7.12 12.19
N GLN A 6 -5.88 -8.22 11.82
CA GLN A 6 -4.67 -8.20 10.98
C GLN A 6 -4.99 -7.72 9.56
N LEU A 7 -6.08 -8.23 8.97
CA LEU A 7 -6.56 -7.78 7.67
C LEU A 7 -6.92 -6.28 7.68
N GLN A 8 -7.70 -5.83 8.67
CA GLN A 8 -8.04 -4.42 8.82
C GLN A 8 -6.79 -3.53 8.97
N THR A 9 -5.80 -4.00 9.72
CA THR A 9 -4.52 -3.28 9.87
C THR A 9 -3.75 -3.20 8.56
N ALA A 10 -3.71 -4.28 7.77
CA ALA A 10 -3.04 -4.31 6.48
C ALA A 10 -3.72 -3.39 5.46
N ILE A 11 -5.06 -3.43 5.36
CA ILE A 11 -5.83 -2.53 4.50
C ILE A 11 -5.60 -1.07 4.89
N ARG A 12 -5.61 -0.75 6.20
CA ARG A 12 -5.34 0.62 6.66
C ARG A 12 -3.94 1.09 6.27
N ARG A 13 -2.92 0.24 6.46
CA ARG A 13 -1.54 0.55 6.07
C ARG A 13 -1.39 0.78 4.57
N TRP A 14 -2.04 -0.05 3.76
CA TRP A 14 -2.07 0.16 2.31
C TRP A 14 -2.73 1.49 1.95
N HIS A 15 -3.87 1.83 2.57
CA HIS A 15 -4.52 3.12 2.35
C HIS A 15 -3.64 4.31 2.73
N GLU A 16 -2.97 4.25 3.89
CA GLU A 16 -2.04 5.29 4.34
C GLU A 16 -0.87 5.47 3.37
N ALA A 17 -0.29 4.36 2.86
CA ALA A 17 0.77 4.39 1.87
C ALA A 17 0.31 4.98 0.53
N HIS A 18 -0.89 4.59 0.07
CA HIS A 18 -1.51 5.14 -1.14
C HIS A 18 -1.71 6.65 -1.03
N CYS A 19 -2.26 7.13 0.09
CA CYS A 19 -2.42 8.56 0.34
C CYS A 19 -1.07 9.30 0.32
N ALA A 20 -0.02 8.73 0.90
CA ALA A 20 1.32 9.34 0.87
C ALA A 20 1.90 9.43 -0.54
N VAL A 21 1.72 8.41 -1.38
CA VAL A 21 2.10 8.43 -2.80
C VAL A 21 1.37 9.53 -3.56
N MET A 22 0.05 9.62 -3.37
CA MET A 22 -0.78 10.61 -4.07
C MET A 22 -0.48 12.03 -3.59
N ASP A 23 -0.35 12.25 -2.29
CA ASP A 23 0.07 13.54 -1.71
C ASP A 23 1.43 13.98 -2.27
N PHE A 24 2.39 13.07 -2.42
CA PHE A 24 3.68 13.39 -2.99
C PHE A 24 3.57 13.77 -4.47
N PHE A 25 2.82 12.98 -5.25
CA PHE A 25 2.59 13.21 -6.68
C PHE A 25 1.93 14.56 -6.94
N GLU A 26 0.95 14.96 -6.13
CA GLU A 26 0.24 16.22 -6.28
C GLU A 26 1.09 17.45 -5.89
N ARG A 27 2.05 17.29 -4.97
CA ARG A 27 2.85 18.40 -4.41
C ARG A 27 4.19 18.61 -5.11
N ASN A 28 4.68 17.63 -5.87
CA ASN A 28 6.02 17.64 -6.46
C ASN A 28 5.96 17.43 -7.96
N ASP A 29 6.89 18.04 -8.70
CA ASP A 29 7.06 17.77 -10.11
C ASP A 29 7.76 16.43 -10.31
N ILE A 30 7.00 15.37 -10.56
CA ILE A 30 7.56 14.04 -10.79
C ILE A 30 8.33 13.91 -12.12
N LEU A 31 8.37 14.95 -12.95
CA LEU A 31 9.27 15.00 -14.11
C LEU A 31 10.71 15.37 -13.70
N ASP A 32 10.91 15.95 -12.51
CA ASP A 32 12.23 16.12 -11.90
C ASP A 32 12.78 14.72 -11.51
N PRO A 33 13.95 14.29 -12.03
CA PRO A 33 14.52 12.98 -11.73
C PRO A 33 14.70 12.66 -10.24
N GLU A 34 15.02 13.66 -9.40
CA GLU A 34 15.20 13.43 -7.96
C GLU A 34 13.86 13.24 -7.23
N GLN A 35 12.84 13.98 -7.66
CA GLN A 35 11.47 13.80 -7.15
C GLN A 35 10.88 12.49 -7.65
N TYR A 36 11.08 12.14 -8.91
CA TYR A 36 10.70 10.85 -9.48
C TYR A 36 11.27 9.70 -8.66
N LYS A 37 12.58 9.73 -8.36
CA LYS A 37 13.24 8.70 -7.54
C LYS A 37 12.65 8.60 -6.14
N SER A 38 12.26 9.73 -5.54
CA SER A 38 11.63 9.76 -4.22
C SER A 38 10.20 9.23 -4.26
N TRP A 39 9.45 9.59 -5.29
CA TRP A 39 8.10 9.06 -5.55
C TRP A 39 8.11 7.55 -5.78
N MET A 40 9.08 7.03 -6.54
CA MET A 40 9.24 5.59 -6.77
C MET A 40 9.46 4.80 -5.47
N LYS A 41 10.21 5.34 -4.51
CA LYS A 41 10.35 4.68 -3.20
C LYS A 41 9.04 4.60 -2.42
N LEU A 42 8.18 5.62 -2.54
CA LEU A 42 6.85 5.61 -1.93
C LEU A 42 5.95 4.58 -2.63
N ARG A 43 6.04 4.50 -3.96
CA ARG A 43 5.34 3.48 -4.77
C ARG A 43 5.75 2.06 -4.40
N ASP A 44 7.04 1.80 -4.23
CA ASP A 44 7.54 0.49 -3.79
C ASP A 44 6.94 0.11 -2.43
N ALA A 45 6.92 1.05 -1.48
CA ALA A 45 6.31 0.82 -0.16
C ALA A 45 4.78 0.63 -0.21
N GLU A 46 4.09 1.34 -1.11
CA GLU A 46 2.66 1.13 -1.37
C GLU A 46 2.40 -0.26 -1.94
N ASP A 47 3.20 -0.71 -2.90
CA ASP A 47 3.06 -2.04 -3.51
C ASP A 47 3.34 -3.16 -2.50
N ASP A 48 4.35 -3.02 -1.63
CA ASP A 48 4.60 -3.96 -0.53
C ASP A 48 3.39 -4.05 0.42
N ALA A 49 2.81 -2.91 0.80
CA ALA A 49 1.64 -2.86 1.66
C ALA A 49 0.40 -3.48 1.00
N ARG A 50 0.23 -3.24 -0.31
CA ARG A 50 -0.84 -3.82 -1.13
C ARG A 50 -0.72 -5.34 -1.19
N MET A 51 0.46 -5.87 -1.51
CA MET A 51 0.68 -7.31 -1.60
C MET A 51 0.36 -8.01 -0.27
N ASN A 52 0.82 -7.46 0.85
CA ASN A 52 0.50 -8.00 2.18
C ASN A 52 -1.02 -7.97 2.47
N ALA A 53 -1.74 -6.92 2.04
CA ALA A 53 -3.19 -6.85 2.20
C ALA A 53 -3.90 -7.89 1.31
N GLU A 54 -3.47 -8.06 0.06
CA GLU A 54 -4.01 -9.04 -0.90
C GLU A 54 -3.85 -10.48 -0.38
N GLU A 55 -2.66 -10.84 0.13
CA GLU A 55 -2.41 -12.15 0.72
C GLU A 55 -3.37 -12.45 1.90
N LEU A 56 -3.60 -11.48 2.77
CA LEU A 56 -4.51 -11.64 3.90
C LEU A 56 -5.98 -11.73 3.48
N ILE A 57 -6.38 -11.02 2.42
CA ILE A 57 -7.73 -11.13 1.84
C ILE A 57 -7.96 -12.55 1.32
N ASP A 58 -6.98 -13.11 0.61
CA ASP A 58 -7.11 -14.44 0.04
C ASP A 58 -7.19 -15.52 1.11
N VAL A 59 -6.44 -15.40 2.21
CA VAL A 59 -6.56 -16.32 3.35
C VAL A 59 -7.94 -16.25 3.98
N VAL A 60 -8.47 -15.04 4.25
CA VAL A 60 -9.82 -14.89 4.83
C VAL A 60 -10.90 -15.46 3.90
N ARG A 61 -10.79 -15.26 2.59
CA ARG A 61 -11.74 -15.81 1.61
C ARG A 61 -11.71 -17.35 1.53
N ALA A 62 -10.51 -17.92 1.62
CA ALA A 62 -10.34 -19.38 1.63
C ALA A 62 -10.88 -20.01 2.91
N ASP A 63 -10.81 -19.30 4.04
CA ASP A 63 -11.34 -19.74 5.32
C ASP A 63 -12.89 -19.69 5.40
N ASP A 64 -13.54 -18.85 4.58
CA ASP A 64 -15.00 -18.72 4.47
C ASP A 64 -15.66 -19.73 3.50
N SER A 65 -14.86 -20.57 2.80
CA SER A 65 -15.30 -21.56 1.78
C SER A 65 -15.32 -23.00 2.31
#